data_AF-A0A8T3W4E7-F1
#
_entry.id   AF-A0A8T3W4E7-F1
#
_cell.length_a   1.000
_cell.length_b   1.000
_cell.length_c   1.000
_cell.angle_alpha   90.00
_cell.angle_beta   90.00
_cell.angle_gamma   90.00
#
_symmetry.space_group_name_H-M   'P 1'
#
loop_
_entity.id
_entity.type
_entity.pdbx_description
1 polymer ?
#
loop_
_entity_poly.entity_id
_entity_poly.type
_entity_poly.pdbx_seq_one_letter_code
_entity_poly.pdbx_strand_id
1 'polypeptide(L)' 'MKLISKTELKIKNIKGFLKRKVTKFGTSAKVDCPKEFLGKTVYLVITDE' A
#
# COMPACT_ATOMS: atom_id res chain seq x y z
N MET A 1 -10.66 5.23 6.56
CA MET A 1 -10.20 4.68 5.27
C MET A 1 -11.27 3.73 4.75
N LYS A 2 -11.78 3.90 3.52
CA LYS A 2 -12.78 3.00 2.93
C LYS A 2 -12.08 2.08 1.92
N LEU A 3 -12.21 0.77 2.10
CA LEU A 3 -11.72 -0.19 1.12
C LEU A 3 -12.68 -0.18 -0.08
N ILE A 4 -12.16 0.09 -1.27
CA ILE A 4 -12.92 -0.04 -2.52
C ILE A 4 -12.49 -1.38 -3.13
N SER A 5 -13.37 -2.38 -3.11
CA SER A 5 -13.10 -3.68 -3.73
C SER A 5 -13.03 -3.50 -5.25
N LYS A 6 -11.83 -3.63 -5.81
CA LYS A 6 -11.61 -3.67 -7.26
C LYS A 6 -10.66 -4.81 -7.60
N THR A 7 -10.87 -5.40 -8.77
CA THR A 7 -9.99 -6.42 -9.36
C THR A 7 -8.78 -5.79 -10.05
N GLU A 8 -8.88 -4.52 -10.45
CA GLU A 8 -7.86 -3.80 -11.21
C GLU A 8 -7.63 -2.38 -10.66
N LEU A 9 -6.37 -1.96 -10.66
CA LEU A 9 -5.92 -0.63 -10.26
C LEU A 9 -5.11 -0.02 -11.41
N LYS A 10 -5.57 1.11 -11.96
CA LYS A 10 -4.86 1.86 -13.01
C LYS A 10 -4.39 3.20 -12.45
N ILE A 11 -3.07 3.38 -12.37
CA ILE A 11 -2.41 4.60 -11.88
C ILE A 11 -1.50 5.12 -12.99
N LYS A 12 -1.46 6.44 -13.20
CA LYS A 12 -0.54 7.12 -14.14
C LYS A 12 0.58 7.79 -13.35
N ASN A 13 1.69 8.15 -14.01
CA ASN A 13 2.84 8.85 -13.39
C ASN A 13 3.45 8.12 -12.18
N ILE A 14 3.61 6.79 -12.29
CA ILE A 14 4.22 5.97 -11.23
C ILE A 14 5.75 6.16 -11.26
N LYS A 15 6.33 6.66 -10.16
CA LYS A 15 7.79 6.66 -9.93
C LYS A 15 8.33 5.26 -9.68
N GLY A 16 7.55 4.46 -8.97
CA GLY A 16 7.92 3.11 -8.58
C GLY A 16 6.89 2.49 -7.64
N PHE A 17 7.15 1.24 -7.25
CA PHE A 17 6.31 0.54 -6.30
C PHE A 17 7.13 -0.39 -5.41
N LEU A 18 6.61 -0.67 -4.21
CA LEU A 18 7.19 -1.57 -3.22
C LEU A 18 6.19 -2.68 -2.92
N LYS A 19 6.58 -3.93 -3.15
CA LYS A 19 5.82 -5.10 -2.72
C LYS A 19 6.32 -5.52 -1.34
N ARG A 20 5.47 -5.43 -0.32
CA ARG A 20 5.83 -5.75 1.07
C ARG A 20 4.72 -6.49 1.80
N LYS A 21 5.07 -7.13 2.91
CA LYS A 21 4.08 -7.67 3.87
C LYS A 21 3.78 -6.62 4.93
N VAL A 22 2.52 -6.50 5.31
CA VAL A 22 2.11 -5.61 6.41
C VAL A 22 2.57 -6.21 7.74
N THR A 23 3.45 -5.50 8.45
CA THR A 23 3.94 -5.86 9.79
C THR A 23 3.39 -4.88 10.84
N LYS A 24 3.25 -5.32 12.10
CA LYS A 24 2.62 -4.49 13.16
C LYS A 24 3.42 -3.24 13.52
N PHE A 25 4.74 -3.29 13.34
CA PHE A 25 5.67 -2.25 13.78
C PHE A 25 6.85 -2.15 12.82
N GLY A 26 7.21 -0.92 12.48
CA GLY A 26 8.40 -0.57 11.70
C GLY A 26 8.81 0.87 12.01
N THR A 27 10.12 1.13 11.98
CA THR A 27 10.76 2.43 12.27
C THR A 27 10.83 3.37 11.06
N SER A 28 10.28 2.98 9.91
CA SER A 28 10.29 3.75 8.66
C SER A 28 9.02 4.60 8.49
N ALA A 29 9.07 5.59 7.57
CA ALA A 29 7.94 6.42 7.17
C ALA A 29 6.68 5.57 6.94
N LYS A 30 5.64 5.82 7.72
CA LYS A 30 4.44 4.97 7.80
C LYS A 30 3.38 5.48 6.82
N VAL A 31 3.01 4.63 5.87
CA VAL A 31 1.73 4.76 5.17
C VAL A 31 0.71 4.03 6.02
N ASP A 32 -0.37 4.71 6.40
CA ASP A 32 -1.45 4.15 7.21
C ASP A 32 -2.08 2.95 6.50
N CYS A 33 -1.82 1.74 7.00
CA CYS A 33 -2.46 0.51 6.58
C CYS A 33 -3.35 -0.01 7.71
N PRO A 34 -4.63 -0.36 7.47
CA PRO A 34 -5.53 -0.82 8.53
C PRO A 34 -5.01 -2.14 9.09
N LYS A 35 -5.18 -2.34 10.40
CA LYS A 35 -4.76 -3.57 11.09
C LYS A 35 -5.45 -4.83 10.53
N GLU A 36 -6.59 -4.66 9.84
CA GLU A 36 -7.32 -5.72 9.15
C GLU A 36 -6.52 -6.40 8.03
N PHE A 37 -5.52 -5.70 7.46
CA PHE A 37 -4.66 -6.22 6.38
C PHE A 37 -3.33 -6.77 6.89
N LEU A 38 -3.18 -6.94 8.20
CA LEU A 38 -1.97 -7.49 8.79
C LEU A 38 -1.68 -8.89 8.22
N GLY A 39 -0.43 -9.14 7.81
CA GLY A 39 -0.01 -10.40 7.20
C GLY A 39 -0.39 -10.55 5.72
N LYS A 40 -1.14 -9.61 5.13
CA LYS A 40 -1.40 -9.58 3.68
C LYS A 40 -0.21 -8.97 2.93
N THR A 41 -0.11 -9.33 1.65
CA THR A 41 0.82 -8.70 0.71
C THR A 41 0.18 -7.41 0.20
N VAL A 42 0.92 -6.31 0.30
CA VAL A 42 0.50 -4.99 -0.19
C VAL A 42 1.50 -4.46 -1.20
N TYR A 43 0.98 -3.65 -2.11
CA TYR A 43 1.77 -2.86 -3.04
C TYR A 43 1.63 -1.40 -2.64
N LEU A 44 2.75 -0.77 -2.29
CA LEU A 44 2.81 0.67 -2.12
C LEU A 44 3.26 1.28 -3.44
N VAL A 45 2.44 2.11 -4.06
CA VAL A 45 2.76 2.79 -5.32
C VAL A 45 3.16 4.22 -4.99
N ILE A 46 4.28 4.67 -5.52
CA ILE A 46 4.82 6.03 -5.36
C ILE A 46 4.57 6.77 -6.67
N THR A 47 3.94 7.92 -6.61
CA THR A 47 3.63 8.78 -7.76
C THR A 47 4.34 10.13 -7.65
N ASP A 48 4.48 10.85 -8.77
CA ASP A 48 4.98 12.24 -8.82
C ASP A 48 3.91 13.29 -8.50
N GLU A 49 2.63 12.89 -8.46
CA GLU A 49 1.50 13.78 -8.14
C GLU A 49 1.48 14.24 -6.68
#